data_AF-H0TYL6-F1
#
_entry.id   AF-H0TYL6-F1
#
_cell.length_a   1.000
_cell.length_b   1.000
_cell.length_c   1.000
_cell.angle_alpha   90.00
_cell.angle_beta   90.00
_cell.angle_gamma   90.00
#
_symmetry.space_group_name_H-M   'P 1'
#
loop_
_entity.id
_entity.type
_entity.pdbx_description
1 polymer ?
#
loop_
_entity_poly.entity_id
_entity_poly.type
_entity_poly.pdbx_seq_one_letter_code
_entity_poly.pdbx_strand_id
1 'polypeptide(L)' 'MAQRSHEQRHLDLIFGARALARYIFDDEEKWKAVYRLKRELGLFKMHGQICGRPATIDQRIAAREAATAMEKIA' A
#
# COMPACT_ATOMS: atom_id res chain seq x y z
N MET A 1 17.66 22.89 -14.28
CA MET A 1 16.31 22.33 -13.99
C MET A 1 16.04 21.23 -15.01
N ALA A 2 16.21 19.97 -14.61
CA ALA A 2 16.06 18.82 -15.51
C ALA A 2 14.61 18.30 -15.43
N GLN A 3 13.78 18.75 -16.38
CA GLN A 3 12.62 17.98 -16.84
C GLN A 3 13.15 16.78 -17.62
N ARG A 4 13.06 15.57 -17.08
CA ARG A 4 13.03 14.29 -17.80
C ARG A 4 12.75 13.16 -16.80
N SER A 5 11.89 12.23 -17.21
CA SER A 5 11.50 10.97 -16.52
C SER A 5 10.14 10.95 -15.79
N HIS A 6 9.11 11.62 -16.33
CA HIS A 6 7.72 11.47 -15.88
C HIS A 6 6.95 10.33 -16.60
N GLU A 7 7.55 9.64 -17.57
CA GLU A 7 6.83 8.79 -18.55
C GLU A 7 6.94 7.26 -18.35
N GLN A 8 7.51 6.73 -17.27
CA GLN A 8 7.72 5.27 -17.13
C GLN A 8 7.43 4.64 -15.76
N ARG A 9 6.52 5.21 -14.96
CA ARG A 9 6.03 4.57 -13.71
C ARG A 9 4.57 4.15 -13.77
N HIS A 10 4.11 3.77 -14.96
CA HIS A 10 2.73 3.34 -15.12
C HIS A 10 2.60 1.85 -14.74
N LEU A 11 2.26 1.65 -13.46
CA LEU A 11 1.73 0.43 -12.84
C LEU A 11 2.74 -0.47 -12.10
N ASP A 12 3.60 0.07 -11.23
CA ASP A 12 4.18 -0.76 -10.15
C ASP A 12 3.02 -1.30 -9.30
N LEU A 13 2.54 -2.50 -9.59
CA LEU A 13 1.46 -3.15 -8.86
C LEU A 13 2.03 -4.33 -8.09
N ILE A 14 1.74 -4.38 -6.78
CA ILE A 14 2.08 -5.53 -5.95
C ILE A 14 0.94 -6.54 -6.06
N PHE A 15 1.26 -7.75 -6.51
CA PHE A 15 0.31 -8.85 -6.67
C PHE A 15 0.46 -9.89 -5.56
N GLY A 16 -0.67 -10.35 -5.03
CA GLY A 16 -0.74 -11.41 -4.04
C GLY A 16 -0.73 -10.91 -2.60
N ALA A 17 -1.47 -11.62 -1.74
CA ALA A 17 -1.66 -11.23 -0.35
C ALA A 17 -0.36 -11.31 0.48
N ARG A 18 0.54 -12.26 0.16
CA ARG A 18 1.83 -12.42 0.85
C ARG A 18 2.80 -11.30 0.50
N ALA A 19 2.93 -10.95 -0.78
CA ALA A 19 3.76 -9.83 -1.22
C ALA A 19 3.27 -8.50 -0.63
N LEU A 20 1.95 -8.27 -0.61
CA LEU A 20 1.37 -7.11 0.08
C LEU A 20 1.64 -7.14 1.58
N ALA A 21 1.59 -8.30 2.22
CA ALA A 21 1.87 -8.40 3.65
C ALA A 21 3.34 -8.14 3.98
N ARG A 22 4.26 -8.67 3.15
CA ARG A 22 5.69 -8.32 3.23
C ARG A 22 5.91 -6.84 3.02
N TYR A 23 5.19 -6.21 2.09
CA TYR A 23 5.33 -4.78 1.85
C TYR A 23 4.81 -3.92 3.01
N ILE A 24 3.62 -4.23 3.52
CA ILE A 24 2.91 -3.41 4.53
C ILE A 24 3.44 -3.67 5.94
N PHE A 25 3.77 -4.93 6.25
CA PHE A 25 4.07 -5.38 7.62
C PHE A 25 5.47 -5.94 7.80
N ASP A 26 6.30 -5.98 6.74
CA ASP A 26 7.54 -6.76 6.68
C ASP A 26 7.35 -8.24 7.07
N ASP A 27 6.14 -8.79 6.89
CA ASP A 27 5.80 -10.14 7.38
C ASP A 27 4.76 -10.80 6.47
N GLU A 28 5.16 -11.86 5.79
CA GLU A 28 4.30 -12.61 4.88
C GLU A 28 3.21 -13.44 5.61
N GLU A 29 3.41 -13.80 6.87
CA GLU A 29 2.43 -14.58 7.66
C GLU A 29 1.16 -13.77 7.94
N LYS A 30 1.26 -12.43 7.89
CA LYS A 30 0.15 -11.49 8.04
C LYS A 30 -0.69 -11.33 6.76
N TRP A 31 -0.55 -12.19 5.76
CA TRP A 31 -1.33 -12.16 4.52
C TRP A 31 -2.86 -12.11 4.74
N LYS A 32 -3.38 -12.70 5.83
CA LYS A 32 -4.81 -12.62 6.18
C LYS A 32 -5.25 -11.20 6.56
N ALA A 33 -4.35 -10.41 7.18
CA ALA A 33 -4.65 -9.04 7.58
C ALA A 33 -4.80 -8.11 6.37
N VAL A 34 -4.08 -8.38 5.27
CA VAL A 34 -4.18 -7.62 4.01
C VAL A 34 -5.62 -7.61 3.47
N TYR A 35 -6.36 -8.71 3.59
CA TYR A 35 -7.76 -8.76 3.16
C TYR A 35 -8.68 -7.87 3.99
N ARG A 36 -8.38 -7.66 5.28
CA ARG A 36 -9.12 -6.74 6.15
C ARG A 36 -8.82 -5.29 5.76
N LEU A 37 -7.56 -5.00 5.42
CA LEU A 37 -7.11 -3.68 4.99
C LEU A 37 -7.45 -3.33 3.53
N LYS A 38 -8.18 -4.19 2.81
CA LYS A 38 -8.46 -4.01 1.38
C LYS A 38 -9.07 -2.63 1.07
N ARG A 39 -10.08 -2.21 1.82
CA ARG A 39 -10.72 -0.89 1.63
C ARG A 39 -9.83 0.25 2.13
N GLU A 40 -9.18 0.05 3.27
CA GLU A 40 -8.32 1.05 3.89
C GLU A 40 -7.16 1.42 3.00
N LEU A 41 -6.50 0.45 2.36
CA LEU A 41 -5.31 0.65 1.52
C LEU A 41 -5.61 0.75 0.02
N GLY A 42 -6.89 0.77 -0.38
CA GLY A 42 -7.29 0.85 -1.79
C GLY A 42 -6.89 -0.38 -2.62
N LEU A 43 -6.78 -1.56 -1.99
CA LEU A 43 -6.45 -2.80 -2.67
C LEU A 43 -7.64 -3.31 -3.48
N PHE A 44 -7.38 -3.86 -4.66
CA PHE A 44 -8.39 -4.38 -5.57
C PHE A 44 -8.08 -5.82 -5.97
N LYS A 45 -9.04 -6.51 -6.60
CA LYS A 45 -8.81 -7.86 -7.14
C LYS A 45 -8.64 -7.77 -8.65
N MET A 46 -7.66 -8.49 -9.19
CA MET A 46 -7.42 -8.62 -10.63
C MET A 46 -7.04 -10.08 -10.91
N HIS A 47 -7.70 -10.73 -11.87
CA HIS A 47 -7.49 -12.14 -12.21
C HIS A 47 -7.45 -13.11 -10.99
N GLY A 48 -8.31 -12.89 -9.99
CA GLY A 48 -8.38 -13.72 -8.78
C GLY A 48 -7.33 -13.41 -7.70
N GLN A 49 -6.37 -12.52 -7.97
CA GLN A 49 -5.34 -12.09 -7.03
C GLN A 49 -5.66 -10.72 -6.44
N ILE A 50 -5.26 -10.49 -5.20
CA ILE A 50 -5.32 -9.15 -4.59
C ILE A 50 -4.13 -8.33 -5.07
N CYS A 51 -4.38 -7.08 -5.43
CA CYS A 51 -3.43 -6.17 -6.03
C CYS A 51 -3.50 -4.82 -5.34
N GLY A 52 -2.38 -4.12 -5.27
CA GLY A 52 -2.33 -2.76 -4.74
C GLY A 52 -1.25 -1.94 -5.42
N ARG A 53 -1.47 -0.62 -5.48
CA ARG A 53 -0.44 0.34 -5.91
C ARG A 53 0.37 0.78 -4.69
N PRO A 54 1.71 0.63 -4.68
CA PRO A 54 2.58 1.09 -3.60
C PRO A 54 2.29 2.53 -3.22
N ALA A 55 2.25 3.45 -4.19
CA ALA A 55 1.98 4.87 -3.94
C ALA A 55 0.67 5.13 -3.16
N THR A 56 -0.39 4.37 -3.45
CA THR A 56 -1.67 4.49 -2.72
C THR A 56 -1.57 3.88 -1.33
N ILE A 57 -0.89 2.74 -1.19
CA ILE A 57 -0.65 2.08 0.09
C ILE A 57 0.17 3.00 1.00
N ASP A 58 1.29 3.52 0.51
CA ASP A 58 2.20 4.43 1.24
C ASP A 58 1.49 5.71 1.67
N GLN A 59 0.75 6.35 0.75
CA GLN A 59 0.01 7.58 1.07
C GLN A 59 -0.95 7.37 2.23
N ARG A 60 -1.60 6.21 2.30
CA ARG A 60 -2.58 5.90 3.34
C ARG A 60 -1.96 5.45 4.64
N ILE A 61 -0.83 4.73 4.59
CA ILE A 61 -0.02 4.44 5.77
C ILE A 61 0.47 5.75 6.38
N ALA A 62 1.07 6.64 5.58
CA ALA A 62 1.55 7.94 6.03
C ALA A 62 0.42 8.81 6.60
N ALA A 63 -0.76 8.83 5.97
CA ALA A 63 -1.91 9.56 6.50
C ALA A 63 -2.38 9.03 7.86
N ARG A 64 -2.34 7.70 8.06
CA ARG A 64 -2.71 7.06 9.32
C ARG A 64 -1.67 7.31 10.42
N GLU A 65 -0.39 7.25 10.09
CA GLU A 65 0.69 7.57 11.01
C GLU A 65 0.65 9.05 11.42
N ALA A 66 0.40 9.96 10.48
CA ALA A 66 0.23 11.38 10.77
C ALA A 66 -0.97 11.65 11.69
N ALA A 67 -2.11 11.01 11.44
CA ALA A 67 -3.29 11.10 12.32
C ALA A 67 -2.99 10.58 13.74
N THR A 68 -2.28 9.45 13.84
CA THR A 68 -1.89 8.85 15.13
C THR A 68 -0.85 9.70 15.87
N ALA A 69 0.07 10.36 15.14
CA ALA A 69 1.06 11.26 15.71
C ALA A 69 0.43 12.54 16.25
N MET A 70 -0.58 13.09 15.57
CA MET A 70 -1.32 14.26 16.05
C MET A 70 -2.15 13.96 17.31
N GLU A 71 -2.69 12.74 17.44
CA GLU A 71 -3.46 12.32 18.63
C GLU A 71 -2.58 12.15 19.90
N LYS A 72 -1.27 11.91 19.74
CA LYS A 72 -0.32 11.82 20.87
C LYS A 72 0.22 13.16 21.36
N ILE A 73 -0.03 14.25 20.63
CA ILE A 73 0.45 15.60 20.97
C ILE A 73 -0.66 16.45 21.61
N ALA A 74 -1.91 15.96 21.62
CA ALA A 74 -3.07 16.63 22.21
C ALA A 74 -3.25 16.29 23.70
#